data_AF-A0A933SDF8-F1
#
_entry.id   AF-A0A933SDF8-F1
#
_cell.length_a   1.000
_cell.length_b   1.000
_cell.length_c   1.000
_cell.angle_alpha   90.00
_cell.angle_beta   90.00
_cell.angle_gamma   90.00
#
_symmetry.space_group_name_H-M   'P 1'
#
loop_
_entity.id
_entity.type
_entity.pdbx_description
1 polymer ?
#
loop_
_entity_poly.entity_id
_entity_poly.type
_entity_poly.pdbx_seq_one_letter_code
_entity_poly.pdbx_strand_id
1 'polypeptide(L)'
;MFTHGQIRWFHTVAATLFVLTGVAHTIGQYTPGPTDPATVALVRTLNTTKLGDAPFTWWQVLMCWGAMYGAMSFAFGLHALAITRDCAYDPRVIRSSARFLLLAAVLQSVIALFYTTTPPAFFMIPAAVLTGLAAFAPAKPS
;
A
#
# COMPACT_ATOMS: atom_id res chain seq x y z
N MET A 1 11.90 19.82 -16.08
CA MET A 1 12.75 18.63 -16.30
C MET A 1 13.49 18.30 -15.01
N PHE A 2 13.53 17.03 -14.62
CA PHE A 2 14.15 16.55 -13.38
C PHE A 2 15.47 15.83 -13.64
N THR A 3 16.40 15.88 -12.68
CA THR A 3 17.63 15.08 -12.72
C THR A 3 17.33 13.62 -12.41
N HIS A 4 18.23 12.71 -12.80
CA HIS A 4 18.13 11.29 -12.41
C HIS A 4 18.12 11.12 -10.88
N GLY A 5 18.86 11.97 -10.15
CA GLY A 5 18.83 11.99 -8.68
C GLY A 5 17.46 12.36 -8.10
N GLN A 6 16.76 13.33 -8.69
CA GLN A 6 15.39 13.70 -8.28
C GLN A 6 14.38 12.60 -8.59
N ILE A 7 14.47 11.97 -9.77
CA ILE A 7 13.61 10.83 -10.15
C ILE A 7 13.78 9.66 -9.16
N ARG A 8 15.04 9.33 -8.84
CA ARG A 8 15.37 8.32 -7.83
C ARG A 8 14.78 8.70 -6.47
N TRP A 9 14.94 9.95 -6.05
CA TRP A 9 14.39 10.43 -4.78
C TRP A 9 12.86 10.28 -4.71
N PHE A 10 12.12 10.68 -5.75
CA PHE A 10 10.67 10.49 -5.80
C PHE A 10 10.29 9.00 -5.65
N HIS A 11 10.98 8.11 -6.35
CA HIS A 11 10.78 6.68 -6.25
C HIS A 11 11.06 6.15 -4.83
N THR A 12 12.16 6.57 -4.20
CA THR A 12 12.52 6.18 -2.84
C THR A 12 11.46 6.60 -1.83
N VAL A 13 11.00 7.86 -1.88
CA VAL A 13 9.98 8.36 -0.95
C VAL A 13 8.67 7.60 -1.14
N ALA A 14 8.26 7.35 -2.38
CA ALA A 14 7.07 6.55 -2.63
C ALA A 14 7.20 5.12 -2.11
N ALA A 15 8.35 4.47 -2.31
CA ALA A 15 8.61 3.14 -1.77
C ALA A 15 8.53 3.11 -0.24
N THR A 16 9.03 4.15 0.44
CA THR A 16 8.87 4.30 1.90
C THR A 16 7.41 4.46 2.30
N LEU A 17 6.60 5.20 1.54
CA LEU A 17 5.16 5.32 1.81
C LEU A 17 4.44 3.97 1.68
N PHE A 18 4.85 3.10 0.74
CA PHE A 18 4.36 1.71 0.67
C PHE A 18 4.69 0.91 1.92
N VAL A 19 5.93 0.99 2.42
CA VAL A 19 6.35 0.37 3.67
C VAL A 19 5.48 0.86 4.84
N LEU A 20 5.33 2.18 4.99
CA LEU A 20 4.54 2.77 6.06
C LEU A 20 3.06 2.38 5.97
N THR A 21 2.49 2.32 4.77
CA THR A 21 1.12 1.84 4.56
C THR A 21 0.98 0.40 4.99
N GLY A 22 1.92 -0.46 4.60
CA GLY A 22 1.90 -1.86 4.99
C GLY A 22 1.95 -2.06 6.50
N VAL A 23 2.84 -1.33 7.18
CA VAL A 23 2.93 -1.33 8.65
C VAL A 23 1.65 -0.80 9.29
N ALA A 24 1.18 0.38 8.87
CA ALA A 24 -0.01 1.00 9.43
C ALA A 24 -1.26 0.13 9.23
N HIS A 25 -1.41 -0.47 8.05
CA HIS A 25 -2.53 -1.36 7.75
C HIS A 25 -2.45 -2.65 8.57
N THR A 26 -1.25 -3.25 8.71
CA THR A 26 -1.08 -4.47 9.51
C THR A 26 -1.39 -4.20 10.98
N ILE A 27 -0.83 -3.13 11.55
CA ILE A 27 -1.09 -2.75 12.96
C ILE A 27 -2.56 -2.36 13.15
N GLY A 28 -3.14 -1.62 12.21
CA GLY A 28 -4.53 -1.16 12.26
C GLY A 28 -5.57 -2.28 12.24
N GLN A 29 -5.22 -3.49 11.79
CA GLN A 29 -6.09 -4.65 11.97
C GLN A 29 -6.25 -5.03 13.46
N TYR A 30 -5.24 -4.76 14.28
CA TYR A 30 -5.20 -5.18 15.69
C TYR A 30 -5.51 -4.04 16.69
N THR A 31 -5.83 -2.84 16.21
CA THR A 31 -6.24 -1.73 17.08
C THR A 31 -7.64 -1.94 17.65
N PRO A 32 -7.99 -1.31 18.80
CA PRO A 32 -9.28 -1.50 19.45
C PRO A 32 -10.45 -1.28 18.49
N GLY A 33 -11.41 -2.20 18.56
CA GLY A 33 -12.54 -2.27 17.64
C GLY A 33 -13.46 -1.05 17.72
N PRO A 34 -14.39 -0.94 16.75
CA PRO A 34 -15.33 0.15 16.65
C PRO A 34 -16.17 0.28 17.92
N THR A 35 -16.51 1.52 18.29
CA THR A 35 -17.34 1.84 19.46
C THR A 35 -18.80 2.06 19.10
N ASP A 36 -19.13 2.18 17.81
CA ASP A 36 -20.51 2.39 17.38
C ASP A 36 -21.33 1.09 17.48
N PRO A 37 -22.58 1.14 17.97
CA PRO A 37 -23.36 -0.07 18.25
C PRO A 37 -23.61 -0.96 17.02
N ALA A 38 -23.79 -0.36 15.83
CA ALA A 38 -24.09 -1.10 14.60
C ALA A 38 -22.89 -1.93 14.13
N THR A 39 -21.70 -1.33 14.13
CA THR A 39 -20.47 -2.04 13.74
C THR A 39 -20.05 -3.03 14.81
N VAL A 40 -20.28 -2.76 16.10
CA VAL A 40 -20.09 -3.75 17.17
C VAL A 40 -20.97 -4.99 16.93
N ALA A 41 -22.25 -4.80 16.57
CA ALA A 41 -23.16 -5.91 16.26
C ALA A 41 -22.71 -6.70 15.02
N LEU A 42 -22.24 -6.01 13.98
CA LEU A 42 -21.67 -6.64 12.79
C LEU A 42 -20.41 -7.45 13.12
N VAL A 43 -19.45 -6.86 13.83
CA VAL A 43 -18.22 -7.52 14.26
C VAL A 43 -18.54 -8.75 15.10
N ARG A 44 -19.51 -8.65 16.02
CA ARG A 44 -19.98 -9.81 16.80
C ARG A 44 -20.53 -10.90 15.89
N THR A 45 -21.37 -10.55 14.92
CA THR A 45 -21.93 -11.50 13.94
C THR A 45 -20.83 -12.18 13.12
N LEU A 46 -19.83 -11.44 12.65
CA LEU A 46 -18.69 -11.99 11.90
C LEU A 46 -17.82 -12.90 12.76
N ASN A 47 -17.71 -12.62 14.07
CA ASN A 47 -16.98 -13.43 15.03
C ASN A 47 -17.70 -14.72 15.41
N THR A 48 -19.02 -14.79 15.27
CA THR A 48 -19.81 -15.99 15.61
C THR A 48 -20.22 -16.80 14.38
N THR A 49 -20.20 -16.21 13.19
CA THR A 49 -20.58 -16.88 11.95
C THR A 49 -19.38 -17.64 11.37
N LYS A 50 -19.49 -18.98 11.35
CA LYS A 50 -18.53 -19.86 10.68
C LYS A 50 -18.76 -19.88 9.17
N LEU A 51 -17.69 -20.14 8.42
CA LEU A 51 -17.76 -20.35 6.98
C LEU A 51 -18.18 -21.80 6.67
N GLY A 52 -19.47 -22.09 6.69
CA GLY A 52 -19.97 -23.47 6.59
C GLY A 52 -19.42 -24.33 7.73
N ASP A 53 -18.84 -25.49 7.38
CA ASP A 53 -18.24 -26.43 8.35
C ASP A 53 -16.78 -26.09 8.73
N ALA A 54 -16.24 -24.96 8.28
CA ALA A 54 -14.87 -24.57 8.57
C ALA A 54 -14.62 -24.34 10.08
N PRO A 55 -13.40 -24.61 10.58
CA PRO A 55 -13.05 -24.34 11.98
C PRO A 55 -12.89 -22.84 12.27
N PHE A 56 -12.93 -21.99 11.25
CA PHE A 56 -12.70 -20.56 11.34
C PHE A 56 -13.94 -19.71 10.99
N THR A 57 -13.96 -18.48 11.51
CA THR A 57 -15.06 -17.53 11.37
C THR A 57 -14.80 -16.54 10.24
N TRP A 58 -15.86 -15.87 9.77
CA TRP A 58 -15.72 -14.79 8.79
C TRP A 58 -14.76 -13.69 9.26
N TRP A 59 -14.77 -13.39 10.57
CA TRP A 59 -13.82 -12.44 11.16
C TRP A 59 -12.36 -12.85 10.94
N GLN A 60 -12.02 -14.13 11.17
CA GLN A 60 -10.65 -14.62 10.98
C GLN A 60 -10.20 -14.52 9.52
N VAL A 61 -11.09 -14.79 8.57
CA VAL A 61 -10.81 -14.62 7.14
C VAL A 61 -10.53 -13.15 6.80
N LEU A 62 -11.37 -12.23 7.27
CA LEU A 62 -11.21 -10.79 7.01
C LEU A 62 -9.93 -10.24 7.64
N MET A 63 -9.58 -10.66 8.85
CA MET A 63 -8.33 -10.30 9.52
C MET A 63 -7.10 -10.81 8.76
N CYS A 64 -7.13 -12.08 8.31
CA CYS A 64 -6.06 -12.63 7.46
C CYS A 64 -5.93 -11.87 6.14
N TRP A 65 -7.05 -11.50 5.51
CA TRP A 65 -7.05 -10.71 4.29
C TRP A 65 -6.43 -9.32 4.51
N GLY A 66 -6.86 -8.63 5.56
CA GLY A 66 -6.33 -7.32 5.93
C GLY A 66 -4.84 -7.35 6.27
N ALA A 67 -4.39 -8.39 6.98
CA ALA A 67 -2.98 -8.61 7.29
C ALA A 67 -2.15 -8.92 6.03
N MET A 68 -2.67 -9.75 5.12
CA MET A 68 -2.02 -10.06 3.86
C MET A 68 -1.86 -8.82 2.99
N TYR A 69 -2.89 -7.97 2.92
CA TYR A 69 -2.81 -6.70 2.20
C TYR A 69 -1.72 -5.79 2.77
N GLY A 70 -1.65 -5.65 4.09
CA GLY A 70 -0.58 -4.89 4.75
C GLY A 70 0.81 -5.45 4.46
N ALA A 71 0.98 -6.77 4.54
CA ALA A 71 2.23 -7.46 4.22
C ALA A 71 2.66 -7.27 2.76
N MET A 72 1.72 -7.31 1.80
CA MET A 72 2.01 -7.08 0.38
C MET A 72 2.49 -5.65 0.11
N SER A 73 1.81 -4.65 0.67
CA SER A 73 2.24 -3.25 0.54
C SER A 73 3.62 -3.02 1.13
N PHE A 74 3.91 -3.64 2.28
CA PHE A 74 5.24 -3.62 2.89
C PHE A 74 6.31 -4.25 1.98
N ALA A 75 6.04 -5.45 1.45
CA ALA A 75 6.94 -6.17 0.57
C ALA A 75 7.23 -5.41 -0.73
N PHE A 76 6.20 -4.79 -1.35
CA PHE A 76 6.39 -3.94 -2.52
C PHE A 76 7.28 -2.73 -2.23
N GLY A 77 7.07 -2.07 -1.08
CA GLY A 77 7.91 -0.97 -0.64
C GLY A 77 9.37 -1.40 -0.44
N LEU A 78 9.62 -2.51 0.25
CA LEU A 78 10.97 -3.05 0.42
C LEU A 78 11.64 -3.41 -0.90
N HIS A 79 10.91 -4.06 -1.81
CA HIS A 79 11.44 -4.43 -3.11
C HIS A 79 11.82 -3.20 -3.93
N ALA A 80 11.00 -2.16 -3.90
CA ALA A 80 11.30 -0.89 -4.56
C ALA A 80 12.49 -0.14 -3.94
N LEU A 81 12.66 -0.21 -2.62
CA LEU A 81 13.85 0.31 -1.95
C LEU A 81 15.11 -0.46 -2.35
N ALA A 82 15.03 -1.78 -2.45
CA ALA A 82 16.14 -2.61 -2.94
C ALA A 82 16.53 -2.25 -4.38
N ILE A 83 15.55 -2.09 -5.28
CA ILE A 83 15.78 -1.62 -6.65
C ILE A 83 16.47 -0.25 -6.65
N THR A 84 16.05 0.66 -5.78
CA THR A 84 16.66 1.99 -5.67
C THR A 84 18.12 1.91 -5.25
N ARG A 85 18.47 1.00 -4.35
CA ARG A 85 19.84 0.81 -3.87
C ARG A 85 20.73 0.16 -4.93
N ASP A 86 20.28 -0.96 -5.48
CA ASP A 86 21.14 -1.85 -6.28
C ASP A 86 21.14 -1.48 -7.76
N CYS A 87 20.04 -0.91 -8.26
CA CYS A 87 19.87 -0.53 -9.67
C CYS A 87 19.85 1.00 -9.88
N ALA A 88 20.36 1.77 -8.93
CA ALA A 88 20.29 3.24 -8.88
C ALA A 88 20.87 3.95 -10.12
N TYR A 89 21.76 3.28 -10.83
CA TYR A 89 22.53 3.81 -11.95
C TYR A 89 21.81 3.68 -13.30
N ASP A 90 20.77 2.86 -13.40
CA ASP A 90 19.94 2.73 -14.61
C ASP A 90 18.56 3.39 -14.40
N PRO A 91 18.33 4.59 -14.97
CA PRO A 91 17.05 5.28 -14.89
C PRO A 91 15.87 4.47 -15.46
N ARG A 92 16.12 3.52 -16.38
CA ARG A 92 15.06 2.70 -16.99
C ARG A 92 14.47 1.72 -15.99
N VAL A 93 15.30 1.13 -15.14
CA VAL A 93 14.87 0.20 -14.09
C VAL A 93 14.01 0.94 -13.05
N ILE A 94 14.47 2.11 -12.60
CA ILE A 94 13.71 2.95 -11.66
C ILE A 94 12.36 3.35 -12.26
N ARG A 95 12.32 3.75 -13.53
CA ARG A 95 11.05 4.10 -14.22
C ARG A 95 10.12 2.92 -14.37
N SER A 96 10.65 1.73 -14.69
CA SER A 96 9.85 0.51 -14.79
C SER A 96 9.22 0.15 -13.45
N SER A 97 10.05 0.11 -12.40
CA SER A 97 9.59 -0.09 -11.01
C SER A 97 8.53 0.94 -10.62
N ALA A 98 8.77 2.23 -10.88
CA ALA A 98 7.84 3.30 -10.59
C ALA A 98 6.46 3.11 -11.25
N ARG A 99 6.38 2.55 -12.47
CA ARG A 99 5.10 2.27 -13.14
C ARG A 99 4.31 1.18 -12.42
N PHE A 100 4.98 0.12 -11.97
CA PHE A 100 4.33 -0.93 -11.18
C PHE A 100 3.83 -0.38 -9.84
N LEU A 101 4.65 0.40 -9.14
CA LEU A 101 4.23 1.04 -7.89
C LEU A 101 3.09 2.03 -8.10
N LEU A 102 3.10 2.79 -9.20
CA LEU A 102 2.00 3.69 -9.53
C LEU A 102 0.69 2.94 -9.68
N LEU A 103 0.68 1.85 -10.47
CA LEU A 103 -0.51 1.03 -10.66
C LEU A 103 -1.04 0.51 -9.32
N ALA A 104 -0.14 -0.04 -8.49
CA ALA A 104 -0.50 -0.51 -7.15
C ALA A 104 -1.08 0.64 -6.30
N ALA A 105 -0.43 1.80 -6.25
CA ALA A 105 -0.86 2.93 -5.44
C ALA A 105 -2.22 3.48 -5.88
N VAL A 106 -2.47 3.55 -7.19
CA VAL A 106 -3.76 3.98 -7.75
C VAL A 106 -4.85 2.98 -7.38
N LEU A 107 -4.64 1.68 -7.60
CA LEU A 107 -5.63 0.65 -7.26
C LEU A 107 -5.94 0.67 -5.77
N GLN A 108 -4.92 0.73 -4.92
CA GLN A 108 -5.08 0.83 -3.47
C GLN A 108 -5.83 2.10 -3.07
N SER A 109 -5.54 3.25 -3.69
CA SER A 109 -6.25 4.51 -3.41
C SER A 109 -7.72 4.44 -3.80
N VAL A 110 -8.04 3.90 -4.98
CA VAL A 110 -9.43 3.76 -5.46
C VAL A 110 -10.23 2.85 -4.54
N ILE A 111 -9.69 1.68 -4.20
CA ILE A 111 -10.32 0.74 -3.28
C ILE A 111 -10.50 1.39 -1.90
N ALA A 112 -9.47 2.08 -1.39
CA ALA A 112 -9.52 2.70 -0.09
C ALA A 112 -10.58 3.81 -0.01
N LEU A 113 -10.71 4.62 -1.05
CA LEU A 113 -11.76 5.64 -1.14
C LEU A 113 -13.15 5.02 -1.26
N PHE A 114 -13.31 3.99 -2.11
CA PHE A 114 -14.58 3.31 -2.32
C PHE A 114 -15.12 2.65 -1.04
N TYR A 115 -14.24 2.01 -0.26
CA TYR A 115 -14.59 1.37 1.00
C TYR A 115 -14.40 2.27 2.23
N THR A 116 -14.13 3.56 2.04
CA THR A 116 -13.93 4.55 3.12
C THR A 116 -12.83 4.17 4.14
N THR A 117 -11.84 3.39 3.73
CA THR A 117 -10.66 3.08 4.56
C THR A 117 -9.67 4.23 4.44
N THR A 118 -9.79 5.23 5.31
CA THR A 118 -9.02 6.47 5.24
C THR A 118 -7.50 6.30 5.47
N PRO A 119 -6.99 5.44 6.39
CA PRO A 119 -5.54 5.35 6.64
C PRO A 119 -4.70 4.96 5.41
N PRO A 120 -5.07 3.95 4.60
CA PRO A 120 -4.34 3.63 3.37
C PRO A 120 -4.34 4.74 2.33
N ALA A 121 -5.44 5.49 2.19
CA ALA A 121 -5.54 6.58 1.22
C ALA A 121 -4.55 7.72 1.52
N PHE A 122 -4.30 8.03 2.80
CA PHE A 122 -3.35 9.08 3.21
C PHE A 122 -1.92 8.82 2.75
N PHE A 123 -1.51 7.55 2.63
CA PHE A 123 -0.18 7.19 2.17
C PHE A 123 -0.14 6.89 0.67
N MET A 124 -1.17 6.23 0.14
CA MET A 124 -1.18 5.75 -1.24
C MET A 124 -1.41 6.86 -2.26
N ILE A 125 -2.16 7.92 -1.92
CA ILE A 125 -2.35 9.06 -2.83
C ILE A 125 -1.03 9.81 -3.05
N PRO A 126 -0.27 10.22 -2.02
CA PRO A 126 1.05 10.81 -2.21
C PRO A 126 2.03 9.84 -2.91
N ALA A 127 1.96 8.54 -2.58
CA ALA A 127 2.80 7.53 -3.26
C ALA A 127 2.50 7.45 -4.76
N ALA A 128 1.22 7.51 -5.16
CA ALA A 128 0.81 7.54 -6.57
C ALA A 128 1.33 8.79 -7.28
N VAL A 129 1.26 9.97 -6.65
CA VAL A 129 1.82 11.20 -7.24
C VAL A 129 3.33 11.06 -7.46
N LEU A 130 4.06 10.63 -6.43
CA LEU A 130 5.52 10.50 -6.47
C LEU A 130 6.00 9.43 -7.46
N THR A 131 5.30 8.30 -7.53
CA THR A 131 5.60 7.25 -8.52
C THR A 131 5.24 7.68 -9.94
N GLY A 132 4.18 8.47 -10.12
CA GLY A 132 3.85 9.09 -11.41
C GLY A 132 4.95 10.04 -11.89
N LEU A 133 5.47 10.87 -10.98
CA LEU A 133 6.63 11.72 -11.26
C LEU A 133 7.87 10.90 -11.60
N ALA A 134 8.17 9.86 -10.82
CA ALA A 134 9.32 8.99 -11.08
C ALA A 134 9.20 8.22 -12.42
N ALA A 135 7.99 7.77 -12.78
CA ALA A 135 7.73 6.98 -13.97
C ALA A 135 7.79 7.82 -15.26
N PHE A 136 7.17 9.00 -15.24
CA PHE A 136 6.83 9.74 -16.47
C PHE A 136 7.45 11.12 -16.58
N ALA A 137 8.03 11.69 -15.51
CA ALA A 137 8.51 13.06 -15.61
C ALA A 137 9.68 13.18 -16.61
N PRO A 138 9.77 14.31 -17.37
CA PRO A 138 10.85 14.52 -18.32
C PRO A 138 12.22 14.59 -17.61
N ALA A 139 13.17 13.76 -18.04
CA ALA A 139 14.54 13.80 -17.54
C ALA A 139 15.35 14.90 -18.24
N LYS A 140 16.23 15.58 -17.50
CA LYS A 140 17.26 16.42 -18.12
C LYS A 140 18.22 15.53 -18.91
N PRO A 141 18.60 15.90 -20.15
CA PRO A 141 19.68 15.20 -20.85
C PRO A 141 20.97 15.31 -20.02
N SER A 142 21.69 14.19 -19.92
CA SER A 142 22.96 14.05 -19.19
C SER A 142 24.07 14.83 -19.85
#